data_AF-A0A5S4GSI4-F1
#
_entry.id   AF-A0A5S4GSI4-F1
#
_cell.length_a   1.000
_cell.length_b   1.000
_cell.length_c   1.000
_cell.angle_alpha   90.00
_cell.angle_beta   90.00
_cell.angle_gamma   90.00
#
_symmetry.space_group_name_H-M   'P 1'
#
loop_
_entity.id
_entity.type
_entity.pdbx_description
1 polymer ?
#
loop_
_entity_poly.entity_id
_entity_poly.type
_entity_poly.pdbx_seq_one_letter_code
_entity_poly.pdbx_strand_id
1 'polypeptide(L)'
;MPPAIPASTKTSLTQRLRQHAREHWPQLSDLHIRYHGQFAYVEGELGGGDRLPLIRLRYGGSASIWGFGLYLASSGKYENQILPTGMTAGSPQEALDCACGLYLGC
;
A
#
# COMPACT_ATOMS: atom_id res chain seq x y z
N MET A 1 7.80 -11.84 18.98
CA MET A 1 6.81 -11.87 17.86
C MET A 1 6.56 -10.42 17.44
N PRO A 2 6.62 -10.06 16.15
CA PRO A 2 6.24 -8.72 15.73
C PRO A 2 4.76 -8.47 16.08
N PRO A 3 4.41 -7.28 16.59
CA PRO A 3 3.04 -7.00 17.01
C PRO A 3 2.07 -7.01 15.82
N ALA A 4 0.89 -7.57 16.02
CA ALA A 4 -0.22 -7.39 15.09
C ALA A 4 -0.59 -5.90 15.02
N ILE A 5 -1.08 -5.46 13.86
CA ILE A 5 -1.45 -4.05 13.66
C ILE A 5 -2.60 -3.68 14.60
N PRO A 6 -2.44 -2.66 15.48
CA PRO A 6 -3.53 -2.18 16.33
C PRO A 6 -4.74 -1.71 15.51
N ALA A 7 -5.96 -1.87 16.03
CA ALA A 7 -7.18 -1.47 15.33
C ALA A 7 -7.19 0.03 14.95
N SER A 8 -6.73 0.90 15.85
CA SER A 8 -6.57 2.34 15.58
C SER A 8 -5.63 2.62 14.41
N THR A 9 -4.52 1.87 14.32
CA THR A 9 -3.56 1.96 13.23
C THR A 9 -4.15 1.48 11.90
N LYS A 10 -4.99 0.43 11.90
CA LYS A 10 -5.71 -0.02 10.70
C LYS A 10 -6.65 1.06 10.17
N THR A 11 -7.47 1.64 11.06
CA THR A 11 -8.42 2.70 10.70
C THR A 11 -7.69 3.93 10.14
N SER A 12 -6.66 4.40 10.84
CA SER A 12 -5.86 5.56 10.40
C SER A 12 -5.17 5.28 9.06
N LEU A 13 -4.57 4.10 8.88
CA LEU A 13 -3.94 3.71 7.61
C LEU A 13 -4.95 3.73 6.45
N THR A 14 -6.12 3.13 6.66
CA THR A 14 -7.19 3.09 5.65
C THR A 14 -7.63 4.48 5.23
N GLN A 15 -7.87 5.37 6.21
CA GLN A 15 -8.28 6.75 5.95
C GLN A 15 -7.21 7.51 5.17
N ARG A 16 -5.94 7.44 5.59
CA ARG A 16 -4.83 8.14 4.94
C ARG A 16 -4.64 7.69 3.49
N LEU A 17 -4.65 6.37 3.24
CA LEU A 17 -4.49 5.83 1.89
C LEU A 17 -5.64 6.22 0.97
N ARG A 18 -6.90 6.11 1.45
CA ARG A 18 -8.08 6.47 0.65
C ARG A 18 -8.13 7.95 0.33
N GLN A 19 -7.82 8.80 1.30
CA GLN A 19 -7.75 10.24 1.07
C GLN A 19 -6.67 10.55 0.02
N HIS A 20 -5.47 10.01 0.19
CA HIS A 20 -4.35 10.25 -0.71
C HIS A 20 -4.63 9.77 -2.15
N ALA A 21 -5.23 8.58 -2.30
CA ALA A 21 -5.64 8.05 -3.60
C ALA A 21 -6.66 8.96 -4.30
N ARG A 22 -7.65 9.49 -3.57
CA ARG A 22 -8.64 10.41 -4.14
C ARG A 22 -8.03 11.72 -4.60
N GLU A 23 -7.03 12.22 -3.89
CA GLU A 23 -6.35 13.48 -4.20
C GLU A 23 -5.37 13.35 -5.38
N HIS A 24 -4.63 12.24 -5.48
CA HIS A 24 -3.54 12.09 -6.45
C HIS A 24 -3.82 11.10 -7.59
N TRP A 25 -4.78 10.19 -7.42
CA TRP A 25 -5.06 9.07 -8.33
C TRP A 25 -6.55 8.95 -8.66
N PRO A 26 -7.14 9.92 -9.37
CA PRO A 26 -8.58 9.92 -9.70
C PRO A 26 -9.01 8.74 -10.59
N GLN A 27 -8.06 7.99 -11.16
CA GLN A 27 -8.32 6.76 -11.90
C GLN A 27 -8.78 5.60 -11.00
N LEU A 28 -8.46 5.66 -9.70
CA LEU A 28 -8.88 4.70 -8.69
C LEU A 28 -10.25 5.12 -8.13
N SER A 29 -11.24 4.24 -8.27
CA SER A 29 -12.59 4.44 -7.74
C SER A 29 -12.66 4.18 -6.23
N ASP A 30 -11.95 3.16 -5.74
CA ASP A 30 -11.76 2.91 -4.30
C ASP A 30 -10.45 2.16 -4.02
N LEU A 31 -10.09 2.08 -2.74
CA LEU A 31 -9.04 1.20 -2.25
C LEU A 31 -9.63 0.11 -1.34
N HIS A 32 -9.21 -1.12 -1.61
CA HIS A 32 -9.48 -2.29 -0.78
C HIS A 32 -8.24 -2.67 0.02
N ILE A 33 -8.37 -2.70 1.35
CA ILE A 33 -7.24 -2.97 2.25
C ILE A 33 -7.56 -4.19 3.08
N ARG A 34 -6.74 -5.23 2.95
CA ARG A 34 -6.86 -6.49 3.69
C ARG A 34 -5.71 -6.63 4.69
N TYR A 35 -6.04 -6.90 5.95
CA TYR A 35 -5.04 -7.08 7.01
C TYR A 35 -4.82 -8.55 7.32
N HIS A 36 -3.57 -8.98 7.39
CA HIS A 36 -3.20 -10.33 7.80
C HIS A 36 -1.92 -10.31 8.65
N GLY A 37 -2.06 -10.60 9.96
CA GLY A 37 -0.96 -10.50 10.92
C GLY A 37 -0.37 -9.10 11.00
N GLN A 38 0.90 -8.96 10.63
CA GLN A 38 1.63 -7.68 10.56
C GLN A 38 1.56 -7.02 9.18
N PHE A 39 0.85 -7.60 8.22
CA PHE A 39 0.79 -7.11 6.84
C PHE A 39 -0.56 -6.48 6.52
N ALA A 40 -0.53 -5.46 5.67
CA ALA A 40 -1.69 -4.87 5.02
C ALA A 40 -1.51 -4.95 3.50
N TYR A 41 -2.43 -5.60 2.81
CA TYR A 41 -2.46 -5.72 1.36
C TYR A 41 -3.40 -4.67 0.82
N VAL A 42 -2.94 -3.87 -0.13
CA VAL A 42 -3.68 -2.76 -0.72
C VAL A 42 -3.90 -3.07 -2.19
N GLU A 43 -5.16 -3.04 -2.58
CA GLU A 43 -5.63 -3.23 -3.95
C GLU A 43 -6.40 -1.97 -4.37
N GLY A 44 -6.16 -1.50 -5.59
CA GLY A 44 -6.90 -0.39 -6.19
C GLY A 44 -8.05 -0.93 -7.04
N GLU A 45 -9.23 -0.34 -6.91
CA GLU A 45 -10.36 -0.60 -7.80
C GLU A 45 -10.39 0.45 -8.91
N LEU A 46 -10.37 0.00 -10.17
CA LEU A 46 -10.48 0.86 -11.35
C LEU A 46 -11.95 1.11 -11.71
N GLY A 47 -12.22 2.12 -12.54
CA GLY A 47 -13.59 2.50 -12.95
C GLY A 47 -14.43 1.41 -13.62
N GLY A 48 -13.83 0.27 -14.00
CA GLY A 48 -14.52 -0.93 -14.51
C GLY A 48 -14.87 -1.98 -13.44
N GLY A 49 -14.52 -1.76 -12.17
CA GLY A 49 -14.65 -2.75 -11.09
C GLY A 49 -13.48 -3.73 -11.01
N ASP A 50 -12.49 -3.62 -11.91
CA ASP A 50 -11.26 -4.40 -11.86
C ASP A 50 -10.41 -4.04 -10.65
N ARG A 51 -9.95 -5.06 -9.93
CA ARG A 51 -9.08 -4.90 -8.77
C ARG A 51 -7.64 -5.21 -9.15
N LEU A 52 -6.79 -4.22 -8.94
CA LEU A 52 -5.36 -4.34 -9.17
C LEU A 52 -4.62 -4.40 -7.83
N PRO A 53 -3.91 -5.49 -7.51
CA PRO A 53 -2.99 -5.50 -6.38
C PRO A 53 -1.86 -4.49 -6.61
N LEU A 54 -1.77 -3.50 -5.71
CA LEU A 54 -0.80 -2.41 -5.81
C LEU A 54 0.42 -2.69 -4.93
N ILE A 55 0.17 -2.83 -3.62
CA ILE A 55 1.25 -2.83 -2.63
C ILE A 55 0.91 -3.65 -1.38
N ARG A 56 1.93 -4.26 -0.80
CA ARG A 56 1.87 -4.89 0.52
C ARG A 56 2.69 -4.07 1.51
N LEU A 57 2.04 -3.55 2.55
CA LEU A 57 2.66 -2.86 3.67
C LEU A 57 2.94 -3.84 4.83
N ARG A 58 4.06 -3.66 5.52
CA ARG A 58 4.49 -4.42 6.69
C ARG A 58 4.66 -3.49 7.88
N TYR A 59 3.93 -3.78 8.94
CA TYR A 59 3.98 -3.02 10.19
C TYR A 59 5.26 -3.33 10.96
N GLY A 60 6.04 -2.27 11.22
CA GLY A 60 7.29 -2.35 11.99
C GLY A 60 7.16 -1.93 13.46
N GLY A 61 5.95 -1.62 13.94
CA GLY A 61 5.71 -1.06 15.29
C GLY A 61 5.47 0.46 15.31
N SER A 62 5.50 1.12 14.15
CA SER A 62 5.16 2.55 13.99
C SER A 62 4.00 2.73 13.03
N ALA A 63 3.08 3.64 13.35
CA ALA A 63 1.96 3.99 12.47
C ALA A 63 2.41 4.85 11.26
N SER A 64 3.59 5.48 11.34
CA SER A 64 4.10 6.39 10.32
C SER A 64 5.10 5.74 9.37
N ILE A 65 5.77 4.67 9.80
CA ILE A 65 6.85 4.03 9.05
C ILE A 65 6.50 2.56 8.81
N TRP A 66 6.31 2.22 7.54
CA TRP A 66 5.92 0.89 7.08
C TRP A 66 6.93 0.37 6.09
N GLY A 67 7.33 -0.89 6.26
CA GLY A 67 8.00 -1.60 5.17
C GLY A 67 7.00 -1.85 4.04
N PHE A 68 7.46 -1.94 2.80
CA PHE A 68 6.54 -2.21 1.71
C PHE A 68 7.15 -3.11 0.64
N GLY A 69 6.28 -3.74 -0.12
CA GLY A 69 6.64 -4.50 -1.31
C GLY A 69 5.62 -4.24 -2.40
N LEU A 70 6.12 -3.90 -3.59
CA LEU A 70 5.26 -3.71 -4.75
C LEU A 70 4.80 -5.09 -5.23
N TYR A 71 3.55 -5.14 -5.68
CA TYR A 71 3.16 -6.25 -6.53
C TYR A 71 4.03 -6.21 -7.79
N LEU A 72 4.32 -7.34 -8.41
CA LEU A 72 4.98 -7.41 -9.71
C LEU A 72 4.13 -8.27 -10.63
N ALA A 73 3.40 -7.63 -11.56
CA ALA A 73 2.47 -8.33 -12.46
C ALA A 73 3.16 -9.41 -13.33
N SER A 74 4.44 -9.24 -13.65
CA SER A 74 5.23 -10.22 -14.42
C SER A 74 5.50 -11.53 -13.67
N SER A 75 5.55 -11.51 -12.33
CA SER A 75 5.82 -12.70 -11.50
C SER A 75 4.64 -13.12 -10.63
N GLY A 76 3.58 -12.30 -10.55
CA GLY A 76 2.41 -12.52 -9.71
C GLY A 76 2.70 -12.48 -8.21
N LYS A 77 3.82 -11.86 -7.80
CA LYS A 77 4.30 -11.88 -6.40
C LYS A 77 4.53 -10.46 -5.88
N TYR A 78 4.52 -10.33 -4.55
CA TYR A 78 4.94 -9.11 -3.86
C TYR A 78 6.43 -9.18 -3.56
N GLU A 79 7.22 -8.32 -4.20
CA GLU A 79 8.65 -8.19 -3.91
C GLU A 79 8.87 -7.10 -2.88
N ASN A 80 9.57 -7.44 -1.79
CA ASN A 80 9.94 -6.45 -0.79
C ASN A 80 10.88 -5.43 -1.42
N GLN A 81 10.50 -4.16 -1.37
CA GLN A 81 11.28 -3.07 -1.94
C GLN A 81 12.09 -2.40 -0.81
N ILE A 82 13.29 -1.98 -1.17
CA ILE A 82 14.10 -1.05 -0.37
C ILE A 82 13.94 0.31 -1.04
N LEU A 83 13.64 1.36 -0.27
CA LEU A 83 13.50 2.72 -0.81
C LEU A 83 14.81 3.17 -1.49
N PRO A 84 14.74 4.08 -2.47
CA PRO A 84 15.90 4.74 -3.07
C PRO A 84 16.81 5.47 -2.07
N THR A 85 16.30 5.77 -0.87
CA THR A 85 17.06 6.33 0.26
C THR A 85 17.92 5.30 1.01
N GLY A 86 17.87 4.03 0.62
CA GLY A 86 18.47 2.90 1.36
C GLY A 86 17.64 2.44 2.56
N MET A 87 16.49 3.06 2.81
CA MET A 87 15.61 2.70 3.93
C MET A 87 14.62 1.61 3.52
N THR A 88 14.40 0.61 4.37
CA THR A 88 13.44 -0.47 4.09
C THR A 88 11.99 -0.10 4.42
N ALA A 89 11.73 1.16 4.78
CA ALA A 89 10.43 1.62 5.25
C ALA A 89 10.22 3.14 5.05
N GLY A 90 9.01 3.52 4.64
CA GLY A 90 8.59 4.90 4.39
C GLY A 90 7.14 5.14 4.81
N SER A 91 6.56 6.28 4.44
CA SER A 91 5.15 6.51 4.68
C SER A 91 4.29 5.60 3.79
N PRO A 92 3.11 5.19 4.25
CA PRO A 92 2.23 4.35 3.44
C PRO A 92 1.75 5.06 2.16
N GLN A 93 1.73 6.39 2.14
CA GLN A 93 1.30 7.20 0.99
C GLN A 93 2.38 7.24 -0.10
N GLU A 94 3.65 7.48 0.26
CA GLU A 94 4.77 7.40 -0.70
C GLU A 94 4.84 6.02 -1.36
N ALA A 95 4.57 4.98 -0.58
CA ALA A 95 4.55 3.61 -1.06
C ALA A 95 3.39 3.41 -2.07
N LEU A 96 2.20 3.95 -1.79
CA LEU A 96 1.07 3.95 -2.72
C LEU A 96 1.39 4.71 -4.01
N ASP A 97 1.98 5.90 -3.94
CA ASP A 97 2.35 6.69 -5.12
C ASP A 97 3.35 5.95 -6.00
N CYS A 98 4.32 5.27 -5.39
CA CYS A 98 5.27 4.44 -6.13
C CYS A 98 4.57 3.30 -6.89
N ALA A 99 3.61 2.62 -6.24
CA ALA A 99 2.84 1.57 -6.88
C ALA A 99 1.97 2.11 -8.02
N CYS A 100 1.18 3.16 -7.74
CA CYS A 100 0.31 3.77 -8.74
C CYS A 100 1.09 4.38 -9.91
N GLY A 101 2.25 4.99 -9.67
CA GLY A 101 3.11 5.49 -10.74
C GLY A 101 3.63 4.39 -11.66
N LEU A 102 3.91 3.20 -11.13
CA LEU A 102 4.32 2.05 -11.93
C LEU A 102 3.17 1.42 -12.72
N TYR A 103 1.97 1.36 -12.12
CA TYR A 103 0.82 0.62 -12.64
C TYR A 103 -0.16 1.44 -13.46
N LEU A 104 -0.30 2.72 -13.13
CA LEU A 104 -1.29 3.66 -13.69
C LEU A 104 -0.61 4.86 -14.35
N GLY A 105 0.70 5.03 -14.16
CA GLY A 105 1.49 6.02 -14.86
C GLY A 105 1.63 5.65 -16.33
N CYS A 106 0.95 6.40 -17.18
CA CYS A 106 1.22 6.52 -18.61
C CYS A 106 1.42 8.00 -18.91
#